data_AF-A0A3G5FL35-F1
#
_entry.id   AF-A0A3G5FL35-F1
#
_cell.length_a   1.000
_cell.length_b   1.000
_cell.length_c   1.000
_cell.angle_alpha   90.00
_cell.angle_beta   90.00
_cell.angle_gamma   90.00
#
_symmetry.space_group_name_H-M   'P 1'
#
loop_
_entity.id
_entity.type
_entity.pdbx_description
1 polymer ?
#
loop_
_entity_poly.entity_id
_entity_poly.type
_entity_poly.pdbx_seq_one_letter_code
_entity_poly.pdbx_strand_id
1 'polypeptide(L)'
;MERNNRSELTFTLFHHDIKIDAFYNFLYQMNDIILALFFIVGSFLFFKESTTFYGTVLFVIGSFQLLIRPLILISREVHIYTLKNK
;
A
#
# COMPACT_ATOMS: atom_id res chain seq x y z
N MET A 1 6.98 32.71 9.35
CA MET A 1 6.35 32.10 8.16
C MET A 1 6.57 30.60 8.23
N GLU A 2 5.64 29.85 8.81
CA GLU A 2 5.70 28.38 8.82
C GLU A 2 4.93 27.85 7.61
N ARG A 3 5.67 27.28 6.65
CA ARG A 3 5.11 26.44 5.58
C ARG A 3 5.95 25.17 5.48
N ASN A 4 5.26 24.11 5.07
CA ASN A 4 5.70 22.77 4.68
C ASN A 4 5.95 21.80 5.84
N ASN A 5 5.43 20.57 5.82
CA ASN A 5 4.77 19.85 4.74
C ASN A 5 3.90 18.73 5.33
N ARG A 6 2.77 18.46 4.69
CA ARG A 6 1.90 17.34 5.04
C ARG A 6 2.60 16.02 4.68
N SER A 7 2.26 14.97 5.41
CA SER A 7 2.52 13.54 5.11
C SER A 7 3.84 12.89 5.57
N GLU A 8 4.43 13.31 6.69
CA GLU A 8 5.24 12.40 7.50
C GLU A 8 4.34 11.57 8.44
N LEU A 9 3.44 10.78 7.87
CA LEU A 9 2.86 9.62 8.57
C LEU A 9 3.78 8.42 8.35
N THR A 10 5.08 8.64 8.51
CA THR A 10 6.07 7.59 8.69
C THR A 10 5.86 7.11 10.12
N PHE A 11 4.87 6.23 10.29
CA PHE A 11 4.44 5.69 11.58
C PHE A 11 5.57 4.83 12.18
N THR A 12 6.57 5.48 12.75
CA THR A 12 7.67 4.92 13.55
C THR A 12 7.17 4.49 14.93
N LEU A 13 6.03 3.80 14.99
CA LEU A 13 5.33 3.52 16.24
C LEU A 13 4.77 2.10 16.28
N PHE A 14 5.64 1.11 16.35
CA PHE A 14 5.40 -0.10 17.15
C PHE A 14 6.67 -0.40 17.95
N HIS A 15 6.55 -0.28 19.27
CA HIS A 15 7.63 -0.43 20.25
C HIS A 15 7.58 -1.83 20.89
N HIS A 16 7.62 -2.89 20.06
CA HIS A 16 7.89 -4.25 20.53
C HIS A 16 8.27 -5.19 19.36
N ASP A 17 9.31 -6.01 19.55
CA ASP A 17 9.85 -7.02 18.63
C ASP A 17 10.39 -6.54 17.27
N ILE A 18 11.51 -5.81 17.34
CA ILE A 18 12.32 -5.24 16.23
C ILE A 18 12.57 -6.22 15.05
N LYS A 19 12.53 -7.54 15.28
CA LYS A 19 12.76 -8.55 14.23
C LYS A 19 11.52 -8.84 13.37
N ILE A 20 10.32 -8.77 13.93
CA ILE A 20 9.07 -9.11 13.23
C ILE A 20 8.63 -7.92 12.36
N ASP A 21 8.72 -6.71 12.89
CA ASP A 21 8.37 -5.49 12.15
C ASP A 21 9.26 -5.24 10.93
N ALA A 22 10.56 -5.55 11.00
CA ALA A 22 11.44 -5.39 9.86
C ALA A 22 11.02 -6.26 8.66
N PHE A 23 10.56 -7.48 8.92
CA PHE A 23 10.06 -8.39 7.89
C PHE A 23 8.73 -7.90 7.30
N TYR A 24 7.78 -7.45 8.13
CA TYR A 24 6.52 -6.90 7.65
C TYR A 24 6.71 -5.59 6.86
N ASN A 25 7.59 -4.70 7.34
CA ASN A 25 7.94 -3.47 6.60
C ASN A 25 8.57 -3.78 5.24
N PHE A 26 9.44 -4.78 5.17
CA PHE A 26 10.00 -5.25 3.92
C PHE A 26 8.91 -5.82 2.99
N LEU A 27 7.98 -6.63 3.50
CA LEU A 27 6.85 -7.14 2.71
C LEU A 27 5.96 -6.01 2.17
N TYR A 28 5.69 -4.95 2.95
CA TYR A 28 4.93 -3.80 2.47
C TYR A 28 5.67 -3.05 1.36
N GLN A 29 6.98 -2.82 1.52
CA GLN A 29 7.79 -2.21 0.45
C GLN A 29 7.85 -3.08 -0.81
N MET A 30 7.96 -4.40 -0.65
CA MET A 30 7.89 -5.33 -1.77
C MET A 30 6.53 -5.28 -2.47
N ASN A 31 5.42 -5.22 -1.73
CA ASN A 31 4.09 -5.05 -2.31
C ASN A 31 4.02 -3.77 -3.16
N ASP A 32 4.54 -2.65 -2.66
CA ASP A 32 4.55 -1.37 -3.39
C ASP A 32 5.40 -1.44 -4.67
N ILE A 33 6.52 -2.17 -4.65
CA ILE A 33 7.35 -2.41 -5.85
C ILE A 33 6.61 -3.28 -6.86
N ILE A 34 6.01 -4.39 -6.44
CA ILE A 34 5.23 -5.29 -7.31
C ILE A 34 4.07 -4.53 -7.93
N LEU A 35 3.38 -3.72 -7.12
CA LEU A 35 2.31 -2.85 -7.56
C LEU A 35 2.75 -1.91 -8.67
N ALA A 36 3.88 -1.21 -8.47
CA ALA A 36 4.44 -0.31 -9.47
C ALA A 36 4.77 -1.06 -10.78
N LEU A 37 5.32 -2.27 -10.67
CA LEU A 37 5.62 -3.10 -11.84
C LEU A 37 4.35 -3.49 -12.61
N PHE A 38 3.28 -3.90 -11.92
CA PHE A 38 2.01 -4.22 -12.58
C PHE A 38 1.41 -3.00 -13.30
N PHE A 39 1.48 -1.82 -12.70
CA PHE A 39 1.03 -0.59 -13.37
C PHE A 39 1.88 -0.23 -14.58
N ILE A 40 3.21 -0.36 -14.49
CA ILE A 40 4.11 -0.08 -15.61
C ILE A 40 3.85 -1.05 -16.76
N VAL A 41 3.84 -2.36 -16.47
CA VAL A 41 3.60 -3.40 -17.49
C VAL A 41 2.21 -3.26 -18.08
N GLY A 42 1.18 -3.10 -17.23
CA GLY A 42 -0.20 -2.87 -17.67
C GLY A 42 -0.30 -1.65 -18.59
N SER A 43 0.37 -0.55 -18.27
CA SER A 43 0.39 0.66 -19.10
C SER A 43 0.90 0.39 -20.51
N PHE A 44 1.95 -0.41 -20.66
CA PHE A 44 2.43 -0.83 -21.98
C PHE A 44 1.42 -1.74 -22.70
N LEU A 45 0.75 -2.64 -21.99
CA LEU A 45 -0.26 -3.54 -22.58
C LEU A 45 -1.51 -2.79 -23.05
N PHE A 46 -1.84 -1.64 -22.48
CA PHE A 46 -2.95 -0.81 -22.92
C PHE A 46 -2.73 -0.10 -24.26
N PHE A 47 -1.52 -0.10 -24.82
CA PHE A 47 -1.25 0.56 -26.11
C PHE A 47 -1.76 -0.19 -27.33
N LYS A 48 -2.10 -1.48 -27.18
CA LYS A 48 -2.66 -2.30 -28.27
C LYS A 48 -3.94 -2.98 -27.82
N GLU A 49 -4.97 -2.90 -28.66
CA GLU A 49 -6.29 -3.46 -28.37
C GLU A 49 -6.26 -4.97 -28.09
N SER A 50 -5.39 -5.71 -28.79
CA SER A 50 -5.21 -7.16 -28.58
C SER A 50 -4.60 -7.53 -27.23
N THR A 51 -3.88 -6.62 -26.57
CA THR A 51 -3.27 -6.84 -25.25
C THR A 51 -4.01 -6.14 -24.11
N THR A 52 -4.97 -5.27 -24.43
CA THR A 52 -5.78 -4.53 -23.46
C THR A 52 -6.43 -5.45 -22.43
N PHE A 53 -6.96 -6.61 -22.83
CA PHE A 53 -7.55 -7.57 -21.88
C PHE A 53 -6.57 -7.98 -20.77
N TYR A 54 -5.33 -8.33 -21.14
CA TYR A 54 -4.29 -8.68 -20.18
C TYR A 54 -3.86 -7.47 -19.33
N GLY A 55 -3.80 -6.28 -19.94
CA GLY A 55 -3.58 -5.02 -19.23
C GLY A 55 -4.65 -4.75 -18.17
N THR A 56 -5.92 -4.99 -18.50
CA THR A 56 -7.06 -4.85 -17.57
C THR A 56 -6.94 -5.82 -16.40
N VAL A 57 -6.58 -7.08 -16.62
CA VAL A 57 -6.38 -8.05 -15.54
C VAL A 57 -5.27 -7.60 -14.59
N LEU A 58 -4.12 -7.16 -15.12
CA LEU A 58 -3.03 -6.62 -14.30
C LEU A 58 -3.46 -5.37 -13.52
N PHE A 59 -4.24 -4.50 -14.14
CA PHE A 59 -4.75 -3.28 -13.51
C PHE A 59 -5.71 -3.59 -12.35
N VAL A 60 -6.59 -4.58 -12.51
CA VAL A 60 -7.48 -5.04 -11.43
C VAL A 60 -6.67 -5.62 -10.27
N ILE A 61 -5.68 -6.46 -10.54
CA ILE A 61 -4.80 -7.02 -9.50
C ILE A 61 -4.05 -5.91 -8.76
N GLY A 62 -3.45 -4.96 -9.50
CA GLY A 62 -2.79 -3.79 -8.91
C GLY A 62 -3.75 -2.94 -8.08
N SER A 63 -5.01 -2.79 -8.51
CA SER A 63 -6.01 -2.03 -7.74
C SER A 63 -6.31 -2.67 -6.39
N PHE A 64 -6.35 -4.00 -6.30
CA PHE A 64 -6.45 -4.70 -5.01
C PHE A 64 -5.19 -4.54 -4.16
N GLN A 65 -4.00 -4.60 -4.77
CA GLN A 65 -2.74 -4.36 -4.05
C GLN A 65 -2.65 -2.95 -3.45
N LEU A 66 -3.19 -1.93 -4.14
CA LEU A 66 -3.31 -0.56 -3.61
C LEU A 66 -4.15 -0.49 -2.32
N LEU A 67 -5.16 -1.35 -2.17
CA LEU A 67 -6.06 -1.35 -1.02
C LEU A 67 -5.43 -1.93 0.24
N ILE A 68 -4.38 -2.75 0.14
CA ILE A 68 -3.77 -3.43 1.28
C ILE A 68 -3.30 -2.43 2.35
N ARG A 69 -2.54 -1.41 1.95
CA ARG A 69 -1.97 -0.40 2.86
C ARG A 69 -3.04 0.45 3.59
N PRO A 70 -4.03 1.05 2.90
CA PRO A 70 -5.09 1.80 3.59
C PRO A 70 -5.99 0.91 4.47
N LEU A 71 -6.27 -0.33 4.06
CA LEU A 71 -7.08 -1.24 4.89
C LEU A 71 -6.43 -1.54 6.23
N ILE A 72 -5.11 -1.78 6.25
CA ILE A 72 -4.36 -2.02 7.49
C ILE A 72 -4.39 -0.79 8.40
N LEU A 73 -4.24 0.41 7.83
CA LEU A 73 -4.32 1.65 8.59
C LEU A 73 -5.72 1.84 9.22
N ILE A 74 -6.79 1.62 8.44
CA ILE A 74 -8.16 1.73 8.91
C ILE A 74 -8.44 0.71 10.02
N SER A 75 -8.10 -0.56 9.82
CA SER A 75 -8.31 -1.61 10.83
C SER A 75 -7.62 -1.28 12.15
N ARG A 76 -6.42 -0.69 12.09
CA ARG A 76 -5.69 -0.26 13.28
C ARG A 76 -6.36 0.93 13.97
N GLU A 77 -6.78 1.95 13.22
CA GLU A 77 -7.45 3.12 13.78
C GLU A 77 -8.76 2.75 14.48
N VAL A 78 -9.55 1.86 13.86
CA VAL A 78 -10.78 1.32 14.45
C VAL A 78 -10.48 0.55 15.74
N HIS A 79 -9.47 -0.32 15.74
CA HIS A 79 -9.09 -1.10 16.92
C HIS A 79 -8.66 -0.20 18.10
N ILE A 80 -7.82 0.80 17.84
CA ILE A 80 -7.36 1.75 18.87
C ILE A 80 -8.53 2.61 19.38
N TYR A 81 -9.42 3.07 18.50
CA TYR A 81 -10.60 3.83 18.89
C TYR A 81 -11.51 3.04 19.83
N THR A 82 -11.74 1.75 19.54
CA THR A 82 -12.53 0.86 20.40
C THR A 82 -11.89 0.64 21.78
N LEU A 83 -10.56 0.52 21.86
CA LEU A 83 -9.86 0.35 23.14
C LEU A 83 -9.86 1.62 24.00
N LYS A 84 -9.77 2.80 23.37
CA LYS A 84 -9.76 4.09 24.08
C LYS A 84 -11.13 4.49 24.64
N ASN A 85 -12.21 3.97 24.07
CA ASN A 85 -13.59 4.31 24.46
C ASN A 85 -14.17 3.34 25.52
N LYS A 86 -13.30 2.67 26.26
CA LYS A 86 -13.61 1.78 27.39
C LYS A 86 -12.88 2.27 28.63
#